data_AF-A0A016SJR3-F1
#
_entry.id   AF-A0A016SJR3-F1
#
_cell.length_a   1.000
_cell.length_b   1.000
_cell.length_c   1.000
_cell.angle_alpha   90.00
_cell.angle_beta   90.00
_cell.angle_gamma   90.00
#
_symmetry.space_group_name_H-M   'P 1'
#
loop_
_entity.id
_entity.type
_entity.pdbx_description
1 polymer ?
#
loop_
_entity_poly.entity_id
_entity_poly.type
_entity_poly.pdbx_seq_one_letter_code
_entity_poly.pdbx_strand_id
1 'polypeptide(L)'
;MVSMLHSLRSSAQCQSLGVIRLPHHSRTGLRHVEQIMSAFTVLTALAFISRAGATIPPVNKTYPYDSETSSCFFMGRASTFRINYNINADICVSFYGRLEMDAKMEESELQEINSIEGCVIISGTKIEHADLRQIQHIRPNPEFCEYTHALLIYNNRDLKSIEFTNQLTLDRPEDVFIGLNPALTPAGVTGASFKFDFTSEKDCLITEVTPKSKCTRIVGDVRVEQLSTDLWEQIRVVHGTLRIENSDLPYLNSLSNLKIEAWKLPALVISKNSQLIDISALLTMEIEPKENFFEIRDNPNICHNIVERKMLEKWLASRNVSVQFKTDCLTSCFGGSVSIGYLEGIDKLCNTIKGDLRIEGIKMCQSSIRSDNKRCVSILVGMGCTLSAAYDEQV
;
A
#
# COMPACT_ATOMS: atom_id res chain seq x y z
N MET A 1 -68.61 -32.71 4.94
CA MET A 1 -68.37 -31.97 3.68
C MET A 1 -66.86 -31.75 3.54
N VAL A 2 -66.23 -32.51 2.64
CA VAL A 2 -65.06 -32.22 1.75
C VAL A 2 -64.39 -30.83 1.95
N SER A 3 -63.06 -30.61 2.00
CA SER A 3 -61.82 -31.41 1.92
C SER A 3 -60.59 -30.49 2.11
N MET A 4 -59.55 -30.98 2.82
CA MET A 4 -58.07 -30.82 2.63
C MET A 4 -57.40 -29.42 2.55
N LEU A 5 -56.12 -29.16 2.90
CA LEU A 5 -54.90 -30.00 3.00
C LEU A 5 -53.78 -29.27 3.84
N HIS A 6 -53.07 -30.05 4.70
CA HIS A 6 -51.72 -29.99 5.33
C HIS A 6 -50.93 -28.66 5.55
N SER A 7 -50.39 -28.32 6.75
CA SER A 7 -49.46 -28.98 7.73
C SER A 7 -47.98 -29.02 7.25
N LEU A 8 -47.09 -28.13 7.72
CA LEU A 8 -46.32 -28.09 9.00
C LEU A 8 -45.09 -29.05 9.11
N ARG A 9 -43.94 -28.41 9.40
CA ARG A 9 -42.84 -28.76 10.33
C ARG A 9 -41.98 -30.02 10.06
N SER A 10 -40.68 -29.86 9.85
CA SER A 10 -39.57 -29.71 10.83
C SER A 10 -39.14 -31.00 11.52
N SER A 11 -37.86 -31.35 11.42
CA SER A 11 -36.97 -31.62 12.56
C SER A 11 -35.61 -32.12 12.08
N ALA A 12 -34.60 -31.84 12.90
CA ALA A 12 -33.20 -32.22 12.73
C ALA A 12 -32.94 -33.68 13.15
N GLN A 13 -31.90 -34.32 12.59
CA GLN A 13 -30.98 -35.19 13.34
C GLN A 13 -29.75 -35.64 12.51
N CYS A 14 -28.74 -36.11 13.25
CA CYS A 14 -27.33 -36.35 12.94
C CYS A 14 -26.99 -37.73 12.31
N GLN A 15 -25.74 -37.84 11.84
CA GLN A 15 -24.88 -39.04 11.60
C GLN A 15 -25.11 -39.92 10.36
N SER A 16 -24.09 -40.08 9.49
CA SER A 16 -23.05 -41.14 9.59
C SER A 16 -22.30 -41.36 8.25
N LEU A 17 -21.09 -41.91 8.38
CA LEU A 17 -20.11 -42.23 7.33
C LEU A 17 -20.61 -43.26 6.31
N GLY A 18 -20.37 -43.00 5.02
CA GLY A 18 -20.63 -43.91 3.91
C GLY A 18 -19.35 -44.33 3.18
N VAL A 19 -19.02 -45.61 3.33
CA VAL A 19 -17.93 -46.36 2.67
C VAL A 19 -18.20 -46.49 1.16
N ILE A 20 -17.25 -46.12 0.30
CA ILE A 20 -17.32 -46.40 -1.15
C ILE A 20 -16.59 -47.73 -1.44
N ARG A 21 -17.37 -48.75 -1.84
CA ARG A 21 -16.88 -50.01 -2.41
C ARG A 21 -16.59 -49.84 -3.91
N LEU A 22 -15.44 -50.33 -4.34
CA LEU A 22 -15.11 -50.57 -5.75
C LEU A 22 -15.88 -51.80 -6.30
N PRO A 23 -16.30 -51.79 -7.58
CA PRO A 23 -16.53 -53.01 -8.33
C PRO A 23 -15.47 -53.22 -9.42
N HIS A 24 -15.10 -54.50 -9.57
CA HIS A 24 -14.15 -55.03 -10.53
C HIS A 24 -14.85 -55.42 -11.85
N HIS A 25 -14.19 -55.09 -12.96
CA HIS A 25 -14.11 -55.76 -14.27
C HIS A 25 -15.34 -55.97 -15.18
N SER A 26 -15.22 -55.41 -16.40
CA SER A 26 -15.29 -56.20 -17.64
C SER A 26 -14.38 -55.61 -18.74
N ARG A 27 -13.62 -56.50 -19.39
CA ARG A 27 -12.69 -56.25 -20.51
C ARG A 27 -13.44 -55.97 -21.81
N THR A 28 -13.13 -54.86 -22.48
CA THR A 28 -13.03 -54.71 -23.96
C THR A 28 -12.53 -53.30 -24.27
N GLY A 29 -11.45 -53.16 -25.05
CA GLY A 29 -10.99 -51.84 -25.53
C GLY A 29 -9.48 -51.57 -25.52
N LEU A 30 -8.61 -52.57 -25.64
CA LEU A 30 -7.21 -52.35 -26.01
C LEU A 30 -7.14 -51.92 -27.48
N ARG A 31 -7.12 -50.61 -27.74
CA ARG A 31 -6.41 -49.96 -28.89
C ARG A 31 -6.56 -48.43 -29.01
N HIS A 32 -7.17 -47.73 -28.06
CA HIS A 32 -7.28 -46.26 -28.11
C HIS A 32 -6.67 -45.48 -26.93
N VAL A 33 -5.96 -46.14 -26.00
CA VAL A 33 -5.36 -45.47 -24.84
C VAL A 33 -3.90 -45.04 -25.08
N GLU A 34 -3.19 -45.66 -26.03
CA GLU A 34 -1.78 -45.33 -26.29
C GLU A 34 -1.56 -44.05 -27.11
N GLN A 35 -2.58 -43.54 -27.83
CA GLN A 35 -2.50 -42.25 -28.54
C GLN A 35 -2.96 -41.04 -27.70
N ILE A 36 -3.69 -41.27 -26.60
CA ILE A 36 -4.13 -40.17 -25.72
C ILE A 36 -3.08 -39.89 -24.63
N MET A 37 -2.31 -40.90 -24.22
CA MET A 37 -1.23 -40.73 -23.24
C MET A 37 -0.04 -39.96 -23.81
N SER A 38 0.30 -40.10 -25.11
CA SER A 38 1.40 -39.34 -25.71
C SER A 38 1.07 -37.86 -25.91
N ALA A 39 -0.19 -37.54 -26.26
CA ALA A 39 -0.67 -36.17 -26.41
C ALA A 39 -0.76 -35.43 -25.06
N PHE A 40 -1.12 -36.12 -23.97
CA PHE A 40 -1.12 -35.51 -22.63
C PHE A 40 0.29 -35.26 -22.08
N THR A 41 1.26 -36.15 -22.32
CA THR A 41 2.66 -35.87 -21.93
C THR A 41 3.28 -34.72 -22.72
N VAL A 42 2.91 -34.53 -23.99
CA VAL A 42 3.40 -33.40 -24.80
C VAL A 42 2.67 -32.11 -24.44
N LEU A 43 1.39 -32.12 -24.07
CA LEU A 43 0.71 -30.94 -23.56
C LEU A 43 1.12 -30.55 -22.13
N THR A 44 1.49 -31.49 -21.26
CA THR A 44 2.11 -31.15 -19.96
C THR A 44 3.56 -30.69 -20.10
N ALA A 45 4.30 -31.17 -21.11
CA ALA A 45 5.64 -30.67 -21.41
C ALA A 45 5.60 -29.27 -22.06
N LEU A 46 4.57 -28.95 -22.85
CA LEU A 46 4.37 -27.61 -23.42
C LEU A 46 3.68 -26.64 -22.46
N ALA A 47 2.91 -27.12 -21.49
CA ALA A 47 2.39 -26.30 -20.37
C ALA A 47 3.46 -25.98 -19.31
N PHE A 48 4.63 -26.63 -19.37
CA PHE A 48 5.83 -26.24 -18.59
C PHE A 48 6.70 -25.18 -19.29
N ILE A 49 6.36 -24.76 -20.51
CA ILE A 49 7.09 -23.71 -21.26
C ILE A 49 6.31 -22.37 -21.29
N SER A 50 5.16 -22.28 -20.62
CA SER A 50 4.36 -21.02 -20.56
C SER A 50 4.07 -20.50 -19.16
N ARG A 51 4.82 -20.96 -18.16
CA ARG A 51 5.08 -20.15 -16.97
C ARG A 51 6.49 -19.60 -17.12
N ALA A 52 6.61 -18.28 -17.31
CA ALA A 52 7.83 -17.56 -16.98
C ALA A 52 8.09 -17.76 -15.47
N GLY A 53 8.62 -18.93 -15.11
CA GLY A 53 9.02 -19.27 -13.77
C GLY A 53 10.26 -18.46 -13.46
N ALA A 54 10.23 -17.74 -12.33
CA ALA A 54 11.40 -17.10 -11.78
C ALA A 54 12.55 -18.12 -11.75
N THR A 55 13.49 -17.96 -12.67
CA THR A 55 14.78 -18.65 -12.62
C THR A 55 15.42 -18.23 -11.30
N ILE A 56 15.73 -19.22 -10.45
CA ILE A 56 16.45 -18.97 -9.20
C ILE A 56 17.71 -18.17 -9.56
N PRO A 57 17.92 -16.99 -8.95
CA PRO A 57 19.10 -16.18 -9.22
C PRO A 57 20.39 -16.99 -9.02
N PRO A 58 21.38 -16.89 -9.92
CA PRO A 58 22.63 -17.66 -9.82
C PRO A 58 23.51 -17.20 -8.64
N VAL A 59 23.18 -16.06 -8.04
CA VAL A 59 23.92 -15.41 -6.97
C VAL A 59 23.02 -15.09 -5.79
N ASN A 60 23.62 -14.98 -4.61
CA ASN A 60 22.95 -14.57 -3.38
C ASN A 60 23.98 -14.01 -2.38
N LYS A 61 23.53 -13.68 -1.17
CA LYS A 61 24.40 -13.13 -0.11
C LYS A 61 25.60 -14.01 0.27
N THR A 62 25.45 -15.33 0.16
CA THR A 62 26.51 -16.30 0.51
C THR A 62 27.43 -16.58 -0.68
N TYR A 63 26.88 -16.54 -1.90
CA TYR A 63 27.59 -16.75 -3.16
C TYR A 63 27.41 -15.50 -4.03
N PRO A 64 28.20 -14.44 -3.77
CA PRO A 64 27.90 -13.11 -4.28
C PRO A 64 28.41 -12.87 -5.71
N TYR A 65 29.06 -13.86 -6.32
CA TYR A 65 29.53 -13.79 -7.70
C TYR A 65 29.43 -15.17 -8.35
N ASP A 66 29.00 -15.18 -9.61
CA ASP A 66 29.04 -16.34 -10.49
C ASP A 66 29.79 -15.98 -11.77
N SER A 67 30.94 -16.59 -11.97
CA SER A 67 31.81 -16.35 -13.13
C SER A 67 31.24 -16.89 -14.44
N GLU A 68 30.38 -17.93 -14.40
CA GLU A 68 29.83 -18.52 -15.62
C GLU A 68 28.86 -17.57 -16.31
N THR A 69 28.05 -16.87 -15.52
CA THR A 69 27.08 -15.89 -16.02
C THR A 69 27.53 -14.43 -15.87
N SER A 70 28.69 -14.20 -15.25
CA SER A 70 29.14 -12.85 -14.85
C SER A 70 28.08 -12.11 -14.02
N SER A 71 27.39 -12.87 -13.16
CA SER A 71 26.36 -12.34 -12.27
C SER A 71 26.96 -11.95 -10.93
N CYS A 72 26.48 -10.85 -10.35
CA CYS A 72 26.88 -10.43 -9.01
C CYS A 72 25.69 -10.10 -8.12
N PHE A 73 25.82 -10.39 -6.83
CA PHE A 73 24.88 -9.95 -5.81
C PHE A 73 25.51 -8.89 -4.90
N PHE A 74 24.89 -7.72 -4.79
CA PHE A 74 25.40 -6.67 -3.92
C PHE A 74 24.31 -5.78 -3.31
N MET A 75 24.53 -5.36 -2.07
CA MET A 75 23.67 -4.40 -1.37
C MET A 75 24.51 -3.32 -0.70
N GLY A 76 24.46 -2.09 -1.20
CA GLY A 76 25.21 -0.99 -0.60
C GLY A 76 25.53 0.13 -1.58
N ARG A 77 26.64 0.83 -1.31
CA ARG A 77 27.07 1.98 -2.10
C ARG A 77 28.03 1.63 -3.24
N ALA A 78 27.99 2.42 -4.30
CA ALA A 78 28.82 2.25 -5.49
C ALA A 78 30.32 2.22 -5.21
N SER A 79 30.82 3.06 -4.29
CA SER A 79 32.23 3.04 -3.85
C SER A 79 32.67 1.68 -3.30
N THR A 80 31.80 0.99 -2.57
CA THR A 80 32.08 -0.35 -2.03
C THR A 80 31.90 -1.43 -3.10
N PHE A 81 30.91 -1.28 -3.97
CA PHE A 81 30.71 -2.16 -5.12
C PHE A 81 31.96 -2.24 -6.01
N ARG A 82 32.57 -1.09 -6.32
CA ARG A 82 33.80 -1.02 -7.13
C ARG A 82 34.96 -1.80 -6.52
N ILE A 83 35.11 -1.74 -5.19
CA ILE A 83 36.15 -2.49 -4.48
C ILE A 83 35.92 -3.99 -4.61
N ASN A 84 34.66 -4.44 -4.58
CA ASN A 84 34.34 -5.86 -4.59
C ASN A 84 34.45 -6.50 -5.98
N TYR A 85 34.02 -5.81 -7.04
CA TYR A 85 33.88 -6.41 -8.37
C TYR A 85 34.87 -5.82 -9.39
N ASN A 86 35.03 -4.50 -9.44
CA ASN A 86 35.87 -3.88 -10.48
C ASN A 86 37.38 -3.88 -10.16
N ILE A 87 37.78 -3.98 -8.89
CA ILE A 87 39.20 -4.07 -8.49
C ILE A 87 39.72 -5.52 -8.54
N ASN A 88 38.84 -6.51 -8.34
CA ASN A 88 39.23 -7.92 -8.24
C ASN A 88 39.17 -8.69 -9.57
N ALA A 89 38.95 -8.00 -10.69
CA ALA A 89 38.76 -8.55 -12.04
C ALA A 89 37.46 -9.36 -12.26
N ASP A 90 36.51 -9.30 -11.31
CA ASP A 90 35.19 -9.92 -11.42
C ASP A 90 34.20 -8.93 -12.06
N ILE A 91 34.07 -9.00 -13.38
CA ILE A 91 33.18 -8.12 -14.14
C ILE A 91 31.72 -8.50 -13.85
N CYS A 92 30.95 -7.56 -13.30
CA CYS A 92 29.51 -7.78 -13.09
C CYS A 92 28.70 -7.25 -14.26
N VAL A 93 28.17 -8.18 -15.05
CA VAL A 93 27.29 -7.89 -16.20
C VAL A 93 25.82 -7.99 -15.79
N SER A 94 25.49 -8.97 -14.94
CA SER A 94 24.13 -9.19 -14.43
C SER A 94 24.05 -8.92 -12.93
N PHE A 95 23.43 -7.80 -12.58
CA PHE A 95 23.36 -7.30 -11.21
C PHE A 95 22.08 -7.74 -10.49
N TYR A 96 22.24 -8.27 -9.29
CA TYR A 96 21.17 -8.64 -8.37
C TYR A 96 21.35 -7.87 -7.04
N GLY A 97 20.36 -7.13 -6.59
CA GLY A 97 20.43 -6.44 -5.29
C GLY A 97 20.07 -4.96 -5.32
N ARG A 98 20.76 -4.17 -4.49
CA ARG A 98 20.54 -2.73 -4.34
C ARG A 98 21.85 -1.97 -4.44
N LEU A 99 21.94 -1.07 -5.42
CA LEU A 99 23.09 -0.20 -5.62
C LEU A 99 22.71 1.26 -5.44
N GLU A 100 23.35 1.94 -4.51
CA GLU A 100 23.15 3.36 -4.23
C GLU A 100 24.39 4.16 -4.65
N MET A 101 24.21 5.21 -5.44
CA MET A 101 25.31 6.09 -5.85
C MET A 101 25.77 6.97 -4.70
N ASP A 102 27.08 7.17 -4.59
CA ASP A 102 27.64 8.04 -3.56
C ASP A 102 27.34 9.52 -3.86
N ALA A 103 26.98 10.29 -2.83
CA ALA A 103 26.59 11.71 -3.00
C ALA A 103 27.68 12.61 -3.64
N LYS A 104 28.96 12.23 -3.51
CA LYS A 104 30.09 12.98 -4.11
C LYS A 104 30.48 12.50 -5.51
N MET A 105 29.78 11.51 -6.03
CA MET A 105 30.08 10.91 -7.32
C MET A 105 29.67 11.88 -8.45
N GLU A 106 30.53 11.99 -9.45
CA GLU A 106 30.37 12.90 -10.61
C GLU A 106 30.02 12.14 -11.90
N GLU A 107 30.16 10.82 -11.90
CA GLU A 107 29.80 9.93 -13.01
C GLU A 107 29.05 8.70 -12.49
N SER A 108 28.05 8.19 -13.23
CA SER A 108 27.25 7.04 -12.78
C SER A 108 28.04 5.73 -12.67
N GLU A 109 29.19 5.60 -13.35
CA GLU A 109 30.12 4.44 -13.30
C GLU A 109 29.43 3.05 -13.34
N LEU A 110 28.39 2.90 -14.16
CA LEU A 110 27.62 1.65 -14.33
C LEU A 110 28.02 0.85 -15.58
N GLN A 111 29.18 1.15 -16.18
CA GLN A 111 29.51 0.82 -17.58
C GLN A 111 29.45 -0.67 -17.95
N GLU A 112 29.63 -1.57 -16.98
CA GLU A 112 29.65 -3.03 -17.22
C GLU A 112 28.28 -3.71 -16.99
N ILE A 113 27.34 -3.05 -16.30
CA ILE A 113 26.08 -3.67 -15.88
C ILE A 113 25.05 -3.57 -17.02
N ASN A 114 24.69 -4.72 -17.60
CA ASN A 114 23.71 -4.79 -18.68
C ASN A 114 22.29 -5.14 -18.21
N SER A 115 22.17 -5.91 -17.11
CA SER A 115 20.86 -6.30 -16.56
C SER A 115 20.78 -6.06 -15.07
N ILE A 116 19.65 -5.53 -14.59
CA ILE A 116 19.40 -5.25 -13.18
C ILE A 116 18.15 -5.99 -12.72
N GLU A 117 18.30 -6.76 -11.66
CA GLU A 117 17.20 -7.34 -10.90
C GLU A 117 17.28 -6.91 -9.43
N GLY A 118 16.36 -6.03 -9.03
CA GLY A 118 16.46 -5.29 -7.78
C GLY A 118 16.35 -3.80 -8.07
N CYS A 119 17.28 -2.98 -7.58
CA CYS A 119 17.23 -1.55 -7.87
C CYS A 119 18.58 -0.81 -7.88
N VAL A 120 18.60 0.30 -8.62
CA VAL A 120 19.67 1.31 -8.63
C VAL A 120 19.11 2.66 -8.21
N ILE A 121 19.80 3.33 -7.29
CA ILE A 121 19.39 4.61 -6.71
C ILE A 121 20.47 5.65 -7.01
N ILE A 122 20.14 6.62 -7.85
CA ILE A 122 20.97 7.78 -8.17
C ILE A 122 20.29 9.00 -7.52
N SER A 123 20.71 9.34 -6.31
CA SER A 123 20.11 10.46 -5.59
C SER A 123 21.10 11.27 -4.79
N GLY A 124 20.90 12.60 -4.78
CA GLY A 124 21.75 13.52 -4.03
C GLY A 124 23.21 13.54 -4.53
N THR A 125 23.43 13.17 -5.80
CA THR A 125 24.77 13.09 -6.41
C THR A 125 25.18 14.40 -7.08
N LYS A 126 26.44 14.46 -7.53
CA LYS A 126 26.98 15.55 -8.37
C LYS A 126 27.07 15.16 -9.85
N ILE A 127 26.39 14.08 -10.24
CA ILE A 127 26.43 13.59 -11.62
C ILE A 127 25.75 14.61 -12.53
N GLU A 128 26.48 15.13 -13.51
CA GLU A 128 25.90 16.00 -14.54
C GLU A 128 25.34 15.22 -15.73
N HIS A 129 25.97 14.09 -16.06
CA HIS A 129 25.64 13.25 -17.21
C HIS A 129 25.59 11.79 -16.76
N ALA A 130 24.40 11.21 -16.73
CA ALA A 130 24.22 9.80 -16.41
C ALA A 130 24.20 8.96 -17.70
N ASP A 131 25.30 8.27 -17.99
CA ASP A 131 25.35 7.29 -19.08
C ASP A 131 24.86 5.94 -18.58
N LEU A 132 23.73 5.48 -19.13
CA LEU A 132 23.04 4.24 -18.81
C LEU A 132 22.79 3.39 -20.06
N ARG A 133 23.51 3.65 -21.16
CA ARG A 133 23.29 3.00 -22.47
C ARG A 133 23.59 1.51 -22.47
N GLN A 134 24.40 1.04 -21.54
CA GLN A 134 24.70 -0.38 -21.38
C GLN A 134 23.51 -1.19 -20.82
N ILE A 135 22.60 -0.55 -20.06
CA ILE A 135 21.50 -1.26 -19.38
C ILE A 135 20.43 -1.61 -20.40
N GLN A 136 20.24 -2.90 -20.68
CA GLN A 136 19.25 -3.42 -21.63
C GLN A 136 17.98 -3.96 -20.95
N HIS A 137 18.13 -4.43 -19.71
CA HIS A 137 17.05 -5.05 -18.95
C HIS A 137 17.05 -4.53 -17.51
N ILE A 138 15.89 -4.12 -17.02
CA ILE A 138 15.74 -3.70 -15.64
C ILE A 138 14.37 -4.10 -15.10
N ARG A 139 14.38 -4.75 -13.93
CA ARG A 139 13.16 -5.22 -13.28
C ARG A 139 13.26 -5.11 -11.75
N PRO A 140 12.18 -4.71 -11.07
CA PRO A 140 12.16 -4.68 -9.63
C PRO A 140 12.12 -6.11 -9.09
N ASN A 141 12.83 -6.36 -8.00
CA ASN A 141 12.71 -7.62 -7.26
C ASN A 141 12.68 -7.33 -5.75
N PRO A 142 11.55 -7.58 -5.07
CA PRO A 142 11.38 -7.27 -3.65
C PRO A 142 12.26 -8.11 -2.71
N GLU A 143 12.81 -9.24 -3.18
CA GLU A 143 13.79 -10.03 -2.42
C GLU A 143 15.16 -9.35 -2.38
N PHE A 144 15.46 -8.52 -3.38
CA PHE A 144 16.76 -7.88 -3.60
C PHE A 144 16.78 -6.39 -3.31
N CYS A 145 15.64 -5.72 -3.49
CA CYS A 145 15.48 -4.32 -3.21
C CYS A 145 14.06 -4.05 -2.70
N GLU A 146 13.96 -3.30 -1.62
CA GLU A 146 12.69 -2.94 -0.99
C GLU A 146 11.81 -1.98 -1.81
N TYR A 147 12.36 -1.36 -2.86
CA TYR A 147 11.69 -0.36 -3.67
C TYR A 147 10.82 -1.03 -4.74
N THR A 148 9.69 -0.41 -5.05
CA THR A 148 8.80 -0.83 -6.13
C THR A 148 9.36 -0.44 -7.50
N HIS A 149 10.22 0.57 -7.54
CA HIS A 149 11.01 0.98 -8.69
C HIS A 149 12.33 0.21 -8.75
N ALA A 150 12.75 -0.13 -9.96
CA ALA A 150 14.06 -0.70 -10.24
C ALA A 150 15.12 0.38 -10.53
N LEU A 151 14.72 1.57 -10.99
CA LEU A 151 15.63 2.70 -11.17
C LEU A 151 15.02 3.95 -10.56
N LEU A 152 15.73 4.56 -9.62
CA LEU A 152 15.34 5.83 -8.99
C LEU A 152 16.42 6.86 -9.28
N ILE A 153 16.10 7.89 -10.08
CA ILE A 153 16.99 9.01 -10.38
C ILE A 153 16.32 10.29 -9.90
N TYR A 154 16.66 10.73 -8.69
CA TYR A 154 15.99 11.89 -8.12
C TYR A 154 16.87 12.75 -7.22
N ASN A 155 16.55 14.03 -7.08
CA ASN A 155 17.32 14.96 -6.25
C ASN A 155 18.79 15.07 -6.70
N ASN A 156 19.04 15.12 -8.01
CA ASN A 156 20.36 15.40 -8.56
C ASN A 156 20.33 16.80 -9.19
N ARG A 157 20.82 17.80 -8.45
CA ARG A 157 20.68 19.22 -8.82
C ARG A 157 21.43 19.57 -10.10
N ASP A 158 22.56 18.93 -10.31
CA ASP A 158 23.48 19.23 -11.43
C ASP A 158 23.22 18.33 -12.66
N LEU A 159 22.31 17.35 -12.55
CA LEU A 159 22.01 16.38 -13.61
C LEU A 159 21.31 17.08 -14.79
N LYS A 160 21.98 17.06 -15.94
CA LYS A 160 21.55 17.73 -17.19
C LYS A 160 21.10 16.74 -18.24
N SER A 161 21.66 15.52 -18.25
CA SER A 161 21.26 14.49 -19.21
C SER A 161 21.30 13.07 -18.64
N ILE A 162 20.45 12.22 -19.21
CA ILE A 162 20.42 10.78 -18.98
C ILE A 162 20.36 10.12 -20.36
N GLU A 163 21.31 9.23 -20.65
CA GLU A 163 21.34 8.49 -21.92
C GLU A 163 20.97 7.03 -21.66
N PHE A 164 19.84 6.58 -22.21
CA PHE A 164 19.45 5.18 -22.23
C PHE A 164 19.76 4.55 -23.59
N THR A 165 19.80 3.23 -23.65
CA THR A 165 19.73 2.51 -24.93
C THR A 165 18.30 2.43 -25.42
N ASN A 166 18.13 2.51 -26.75
CA ASN A 166 16.83 2.30 -27.41
C ASN A 166 16.34 0.84 -27.31
N GLN A 167 17.20 -0.07 -26.84
CA GLN A 167 16.88 -1.48 -26.60
C GLN A 167 16.44 -1.76 -25.16
N LEU A 168 16.42 -0.74 -24.29
CA LEU A 168 16.02 -0.92 -22.89
C LEU A 168 14.58 -1.43 -22.84
N THR A 169 14.41 -2.55 -22.15
CA THR A 169 13.12 -3.17 -21.87
C THR A 169 12.80 -3.03 -20.39
N LEU A 170 11.56 -2.61 -20.12
CA LEU A 170 10.98 -2.52 -18.79
C LEU A 170 9.84 -3.54 -18.70
N ASP A 171 9.67 -4.17 -17.53
CA ASP A 171 8.46 -4.95 -17.28
C ASP A 171 7.25 -4.00 -17.24
N ARG A 172 7.40 -2.82 -16.61
CA ARG A 172 6.39 -1.77 -16.57
C ARG A 172 7.02 -0.36 -16.59
N PRO A 173 6.38 0.65 -17.20
CA PRO A 173 6.92 2.02 -17.23
C PRO A 173 7.20 2.60 -15.84
N GLU A 174 6.38 2.25 -14.85
CA GLU A 174 6.56 2.68 -13.47
C GLU A 174 7.78 2.07 -12.77
N ASP A 175 8.52 1.14 -13.38
CA ASP A 175 9.75 0.60 -12.78
C ASP A 175 10.89 1.63 -12.76
N VAL A 176 10.74 2.75 -13.48
CA VAL A 176 11.70 3.86 -13.51
C VAL A 176 11.05 5.13 -12.95
N PHE A 177 11.68 5.73 -11.94
CA PHE A 177 11.30 7.02 -11.38
C PHE A 177 12.39 8.07 -11.64
N ILE A 178 12.03 9.16 -12.32
CA ILE A 178 12.92 10.30 -12.58
C ILE A 178 12.23 11.57 -12.09
N GLY A 179 12.80 12.26 -11.10
CA GLY A 179 12.15 13.44 -10.53
C GLY A 179 13.06 14.33 -9.69
N LEU A 180 12.68 15.58 -9.45
CA LEU A 180 13.44 16.53 -8.63
C LEU A 180 14.88 16.73 -9.12
N ASN A 181 15.07 16.73 -10.44
CA ASN A 181 16.35 17.01 -11.09
C ASN A 181 16.21 18.36 -11.86
N PRO A 182 16.37 19.51 -11.20
CA PRO A 182 15.98 20.81 -11.74
C PRO A 182 16.73 21.25 -13.02
N ALA A 183 17.96 20.75 -13.23
CA ALA A 183 18.73 21.01 -14.45
C ALA A 183 18.38 20.06 -15.61
N LEU A 184 17.63 18.99 -15.35
CA LEU A 184 17.26 17.99 -16.34
C LEU A 184 16.01 18.44 -17.10
N THR A 185 16.12 18.48 -18.43
CA THR A 185 15.01 18.80 -19.32
C THR A 185 14.55 17.56 -20.09
N PRO A 186 13.32 17.55 -20.67
CA PRO A 186 12.87 16.47 -21.55
C PRO A 186 13.85 16.13 -22.68
N ALA A 187 14.50 17.14 -23.27
CA ALA A 187 15.49 16.93 -24.32
C ALA A 187 16.81 16.32 -23.81
N GLY A 188 17.10 16.45 -22.50
CA GLY A 188 18.27 15.87 -21.86
C GLY A 188 18.14 14.36 -21.61
N VAL A 189 16.93 13.80 -21.69
CA VAL A 189 16.71 12.35 -21.58
C VAL A 189 16.62 11.75 -22.98
N THR A 190 17.61 10.95 -23.35
CA THR A 190 17.72 10.37 -24.70
C THR A 190 17.67 8.85 -24.67
N GLY A 191 17.25 8.24 -25.78
CA GLY A 191 17.18 6.79 -25.95
C GLY A 191 16.09 6.07 -25.14
N ALA A 192 15.38 6.75 -24.24
CA ALA A 192 14.25 6.19 -23.52
C ALA A 192 13.09 5.84 -24.47
N SER A 193 12.72 4.55 -24.51
CA SER A 193 11.56 4.03 -25.27
C SER A 193 10.24 4.13 -24.48
N PHE A 194 10.32 4.52 -23.20
CA PHE A 194 9.20 4.57 -22.25
C PHE A 194 8.79 6.00 -21.93
N LYS A 195 7.55 6.17 -21.46
CA LYS A 195 7.08 7.46 -20.95
C LYS A 195 7.58 7.65 -19.52
N PHE A 196 8.04 8.85 -19.22
CA PHE A 196 8.40 9.29 -17.88
C PHE A 196 7.82 10.69 -17.67
N ASP A 197 7.31 10.95 -16.47
CA ASP A 197 6.77 12.25 -16.10
C ASP A 197 7.87 13.07 -15.42
N PHE A 198 8.00 14.33 -15.81
CA PHE A 198 8.83 15.27 -15.07
C PHE A 198 8.12 15.74 -13.81
N THR A 199 8.89 15.94 -12.76
CA THR A 199 8.37 16.58 -11.55
C THR A 199 7.87 17.99 -11.83
N SER A 200 6.76 18.34 -11.21
CA SER A 200 6.17 19.66 -11.25
C SER A 200 6.77 20.58 -10.18
N GLU A 201 6.49 21.88 -10.26
CA GLU A 201 6.83 22.85 -9.19
C GLU A 201 6.14 22.56 -7.84
N LYS A 202 5.24 21.58 -7.81
CA LYS A 202 4.54 21.12 -6.60
C LYS A 202 5.23 19.92 -5.94
N ASP A 203 6.17 19.29 -6.63
CA ASP A 203 6.95 18.18 -6.13
C ASP A 203 8.18 18.73 -5.42
N CYS A 204 8.39 18.31 -4.18
CA CYS A 204 9.45 18.85 -3.34
C CYS A 204 10.09 17.74 -2.51
N LEU A 205 11.34 17.98 -2.09
CA LEU A 205 11.88 17.30 -0.93
C LEU A 205 11.24 17.85 0.34
N ILE A 206 11.21 17.05 1.40
CA ILE A 206 10.67 17.50 2.69
C ILE A 206 11.38 18.76 3.22
N THR A 207 12.68 18.92 2.94
CA THR A 207 13.48 20.08 3.34
C THR A 207 13.13 21.38 2.60
N GLU A 208 12.36 21.29 1.52
CA GLU A 208 11.98 22.43 0.67
C GLU A 208 10.56 22.94 0.99
N VAL A 209 9.83 22.18 1.81
CA VAL A 209 8.48 22.51 2.25
C VAL A 209 8.54 23.67 3.25
N THR A 210 7.97 24.80 2.87
CA THR A 210 7.88 26.01 3.70
C THR A 210 6.49 26.65 3.56
N PRO A 211 6.08 27.56 4.47
CA PRO A 211 4.76 28.20 4.38
C PRO A 211 4.49 28.97 3.06
N LYS A 212 5.56 29.31 2.32
CA LYS A 212 5.47 30.03 1.03
C LYS A 212 5.69 29.12 -0.19
N SER A 213 6.08 27.87 0.03
CA SER A 213 6.32 26.93 -1.05
C SER A 213 5.00 26.53 -1.71
N LYS A 214 5.05 26.14 -3.00
CA LYS A 214 3.89 25.56 -3.70
C LYS A 214 3.83 24.03 -3.56
N CYS A 215 4.60 23.48 -2.63
CA CYS A 215 4.74 22.04 -2.45
C CYS A 215 3.37 21.45 -2.05
N THR A 216 2.85 20.56 -2.87
CA THR A 216 1.68 19.74 -2.52
C THR A 216 2.01 18.26 -2.52
N ARG A 217 3.20 17.89 -3.01
CA ARG A 217 3.66 16.51 -3.12
C ARG A 217 5.09 16.42 -2.62
N ILE A 218 5.32 15.54 -1.65
CA ILE A 218 6.67 15.24 -1.16
C ILE A 218 7.15 13.97 -1.84
N VAL A 219 8.39 13.97 -2.34
CA VAL A 219 9.06 12.77 -2.85
C VAL A 219 10.15 12.39 -1.86
N GLY A 220 10.06 11.19 -1.29
CA GLY A 220 11.00 10.77 -0.26
C GLY A 220 10.42 9.88 0.82
N ASP A 221 11.32 9.26 1.58
CA ASP A 221 11.01 8.69 2.88
C ASP A 221 10.97 9.81 3.91
N VAL A 222 9.84 9.96 4.59
CA VAL A 222 9.55 11.11 5.45
C VAL A 222 9.09 10.68 6.83
N ARG A 223 9.49 11.46 7.85
CA ARG A 223 8.98 11.37 9.21
C ARG A 223 8.02 12.52 9.48
N VAL A 224 6.93 12.23 10.19
CA VAL A 224 5.89 13.25 10.45
C VAL A 224 6.43 14.47 11.19
N GLU A 225 7.42 14.28 12.08
CA GLU A 225 8.03 15.33 12.89
C GLU A 225 8.88 16.31 12.09
N GLN A 226 9.21 15.99 10.82
CA GLN A 226 10.00 16.89 9.97
C GLN A 226 9.20 18.11 9.51
N LEU A 227 7.87 18.09 9.63
CA LEU A 227 6.98 19.20 9.31
C LEU A 227 6.07 19.52 10.50
N SER A 228 5.72 20.79 10.66
CA SER A 228 4.68 21.19 11.60
C SER A 228 3.31 20.74 11.10
N THR A 229 2.34 20.68 12.03
CA THR A 229 0.93 20.38 11.75
C THR A 229 0.38 21.24 10.60
N ASP A 230 0.60 22.56 10.64
CA ASP A 230 0.13 23.49 9.61
C ASP A 230 0.75 23.22 8.23
N LEU A 231 2.03 22.81 8.20
CA LEU A 231 2.72 22.48 6.95
C LEU A 231 2.24 21.15 6.38
N TRP A 232 1.73 20.23 7.19
CA TRP A 232 1.12 18.99 6.69
C TRP A 232 -0.19 19.25 5.96
N GLU A 233 -0.98 20.24 6.37
CA GLU A 233 -2.28 20.55 5.75
C GLU A 233 -2.17 21.01 4.28
N GLN A 234 -1.02 21.55 3.88
CA GLN A 234 -0.74 21.95 2.50
C GLN A 234 -0.36 20.74 1.61
N ILE A 235 0.13 19.65 2.23
CA ILE A 235 0.59 18.46 1.52
C ILE A 235 -0.60 17.57 1.21
N ARG A 236 -0.68 17.13 -0.03
CA ARG A 236 -1.73 16.24 -0.54
C ARG A 236 -1.20 14.84 -0.80
N VAL A 237 0.07 14.72 -1.21
CA VAL A 237 0.65 13.42 -1.56
C VAL A 237 2.04 13.24 -0.97
N VAL A 238 2.32 12.05 -0.46
CA VAL A 238 3.68 11.56 -0.21
C VAL A 238 3.95 10.47 -1.25
N HIS A 239 4.82 10.75 -2.22
CA HIS A 239 5.42 9.70 -3.04
C HIS A 239 6.61 9.13 -2.27
N GLY A 240 6.35 8.09 -1.50
CA GLY A 240 7.37 7.43 -0.71
C GLY A 240 6.83 6.69 0.50
N THR A 241 7.61 6.65 1.57
CA THR A 241 7.20 6.07 2.85
C THR A 241 6.98 7.17 3.89
N LEU A 242 5.82 7.15 4.57
CA LEU A 242 5.55 7.99 5.73
C LEU A 242 5.79 7.23 7.04
N ARG A 243 6.54 7.84 7.96
CA ARG A 243 6.87 7.29 9.28
C ARG A 243 6.36 8.22 10.39
N ILE A 244 5.61 7.64 11.31
CA ILE A 244 5.12 8.24 12.54
C ILE A 244 5.73 7.39 13.65
N GLU A 245 6.98 7.69 14.01
CA GLU A 245 7.78 6.81 14.87
C GLU A 245 8.43 7.58 16.02
N ASN A 246 8.10 7.20 17.26
CA ASN A 246 8.51 7.93 18.47
C ASN A 246 8.05 9.40 18.44
N SER A 247 6.83 9.62 17.94
CA SER A 247 6.18 10.91 17.88
C SER A 247 5.55 11.29 19.21
N ASP A 248 5.58 12.58 19.52
CA ASP A 248 4.83 13.19 20.62
C ASP A 248 3.41 13.63 20.20
N LEU A 249 3.01 13.37 18.95
CA LEU A 249 1.70 13.75 18.42
C LEU A 249 0.57 12.93 19.08
N PRO A 250 -0.41 13.58 19.74
CA PRO A 250 -1.56 12.88 20.29
C PRO A 250 -2.64 12.55 19.25
N TYR A 251 -2.68 13.28 18.14
CA TYR A 251 -3.69 13.15 17.08
C TYR A 251 -3.03 13.24 15.70
N LEU A 252 -3.54 12.48 14.73
CA LEU A 252 -3.04 12.49 13.33
C LEU A 252 -3.87 13.36 12.38
N ASN A 253 -4.69 14.27 12.91
CA ASN A 253 -5.69 15.00 12.11
C ASN A 253 -5.10 15.83 10.96
N SER A 254 -3.87 16.32 11.08
CA SER A 254 -3.19 17.07 10.00
C SER A 254 -2.85 16.21 8.78
N LEU A 255 -2.93 14.88 8.91
CA LEU A 255 -2.71 13.93 7.83
C LEU A 255 -4.03 13.50 7.16
N SER A 256 -5.15 14.11 7.54
CA SER A 256 -6.46 13.76 6.96
C SER A 256 -6.48 14.03 5.46
N ASN A 257 -7.06 13.10 4.71
CA ASN A 257 -7.10 13.11 3.23
C ASN A 257 -5.72 13.08 2.55
N LEU A 258 -4.64 12.77 3.28
CA LEU A 258 -3.32 12.59 2.68
C LEU A 258 -3.32 11.32 1.81
N LYS A 259 -2.77 11.44 0.60
CA LYS A 259 -2.47 10.31 -0.27
C LYS A 259 -1.01 9.85 -0.05
N ILE A 260 -0.78 8.55 0.06
CA ILE A 260 0.55 7.95 0.03
C ILE A 260 0.65 7.08 -1.23
N GLU A 261 1.57 7.42 -2.11
CA GLU A 261 1.96 6.62 -3.26
C GLU A 261 3.29 5.94 -2.91
N ALA A 262 3.20 4.67 -2.54
CA ALA A 262 4.33 3.94 -1.98
C ALA A 262 5.37 3.58 -3.04
N TRP A 263 6.60 4.01 -2.83
CA TRP A 263 7.75 3.53 -3.59
C TRP A 263 8.50 2.38 -2.90
N LYS A 264 8.09 2.01 -1.67
CA LYS A 264 8.75 1.05 -0.79
C LYS A 264 7.75 0.46 0.19
N LEU A 265 7.99 -0.78 0.61
CA LEU A 265 7.22 -1.50 1.62
C LEU A 265 7.90 -1.46 3.00
N PRO A 266 7.16 -1.16 4.10
CA PRO A 266 5.79 -0.63 4.16
C PRO A 266 5.71 0.86 3.72
N ALA A 267 4.54 1.30 3.27
CA ALA A 267 4.25 2.68 2.88
C ALA A 267 3.97 3.60 4.07
N LEU A 268 3.35 3.06 5.12
CA LEU A 268 3.02 3.78 6.35
C LEU A 268 3.49 2.98 7.56
N VAL A 269 4.29 3.62 8.40
CA VAL A 269 4.73 3.07 9.68
C VAL A 269 4.24 3.96 10.81
N ILE A 270 3.50 3.40 11.75
CA ILE A 270 3.06 4.07 12.98
C ILE A 270 3.55 3.23 14.16
N SER A 271 4.70 3.61 14.73
CA SER A 271 5.33 2.80 15.77
C SER A 271 5.80 3.58 16.99
N LYS A 272 5.69 2.99 18.17
CA LYS A 272 6.31 3.52 19.41
C LYS A 272 5.85 4.92 19.80
N ASN A 273 4.62 5.30 19.47
CA ASN A 273 4.09 6.62 19.80
C ASN A 273 3.36 6.54 21.14
N SER A 274 4.05 6.96 22.21
CA SER A 274 3.51 6.85 23.57
C SER A 274 2.35 7.81 23.84
N GLN A 275 2.31 8.97 23.17
CA GLN A 275 1.25 9.97 23.35
C GLN A 275 0.10 9.83 22.34
N LEU A 276 0.24 8.96 21.33
CA LEU A 276 -0.75 8.82 20.26
C LEU A 276 -2.06 8.22 20.79
N ILE A 277 -3.13 8.99 20.66
CA ILE A 277 -4.48 8.62 21.09
C ILE A 277 -5.39 8.41 19.88
N ASP A 278 -5.38 9.33 18.92
CA ASP A 278 -6.35 9.37 17.83
C ASP A 278 -5.70 9.10 16.47
N ILE A 279 -6.14 8.02 15.82
CA ILE A 279 -5.73 7.60 14.48
C ILE A 279 -6.88 7.67 13.46
N SER A 280 -7.96 8.41 13.75
CA SER A 280 -9.15 8.47 12.89
C SER A 280 -8.84 9.04 11.50
N ALA A 281 -7.79 9.86 11.36
CA ALA A 281 -7.30 10.35 10.08
C ALA A 281 -7.07 9.24 9.06
N LEU A 282 -6.67 8.03 9.51
CA LEU A 282 -6.46 6.86 8.64
C LEU A 282 -7.69 6.50 7.80
N LEU A 283 -8.90 6.73 8.32
CA LEU A 283 -10.15 6.43 7.60
C LEU A 283 -10.31 7.28 6.33
N THR A 284 -9.64 8.43 6.27
CA THR A 284 -9.71 9.38 5.15
C THR A 284 -8.49 9.34 4.24
N MET A 285 -7.42 8.68 4.67
CA MET A 285 -6.19 8.59 3.87
C MET A 285 -6.36 7.62 2.71
N GLU A 286 -5.74 7.97 1.58
CA GLU A 286 -5.61 7.09 0.43
C GLU A 286 -4.18 6.54 0.38
N ILE A 287 -4.01 5.23 0.35
CA ILE A 287 -2.68 4.63 0.42
C ILE A 287 -2.61 3.56 -0.64
N GLU A 288 -1.69 3.76 -1.57
CA GLU A 288 -1.47 2.93 -2.74
C GLU A 288 -0.07 2.32 -2.70
N PRO A 289 0.09 1.05 -3.08
CA PRO A 289 -0.97 0.08 -3.41
C PRO A 289 -1.81 -0.35 -2.18
N LYS A 290 -2.96 -0.99 -2.44
CA LYS A 290 -3.95 -1.31 -1.39
C LYS A 290 -3.58 -2.47 -0.46
N GLU A 291 -2.62 -3.34 -0.81
CA GLU A 291 -2.36 -4.61 -0.10
C GLU A 291 -1.01 -4.64 0.65
N ASN A 292 -1.00 -4.88 1.97
CA ASN A 292 0.21 -5.16 2.78
C ASN A 292 1.26 -4.02 2.91
N PHE A 293 0.84 -2.75 3.03
CA PHE A 293 1.74 -1.58 3.11
C PHE A 293 1.82 -0.90 4.48
N PHE A 294 1.32 -1.54 5.53
CA PHE A 294 1.06 -0.88 6.81
C PHE A 294 1.74 -1.60 7.96
N GLU A 295 2.38 -0.81 8.81
CA GLU A 295 2.89 -1.29 10.08
C GLU A 295 2.35 -0.39 11.19
N ILE A 296 1.57 -0.96 12.11
CA ILE A 296 1.13 -0.26 13.33
C ILE A 296 1.46 -1.14 14.52
N ARG A 297 2.39 -0.69 15.38
CA ARG A 297 2.82 -1.45 16.57
C ARG A 297 3.24 -0.53 17.71
N ASP A 298 3.20 -1.04 18.94
CA ASP A 298 3.74 -0.35 20.11
C ASP A 298 3.15 1.05 20.37
N ASN A 299 1.84 1.23 20.14
CA ASN A 299 1.12 2.49 20.40
C ASN A 299 0.08 2.26 21.53
N PRO A 300 0.46 2.38 22.81
CA PRO A 300 -0.32 1.86 23.94
C PRO A 300 -1.59 2.66 24.28
N ASN A 301 -1.72 3.89 23.79
CA ASN A 301 -2.76 4.82 24.21
C ASN A 301 -3.85 5.09 23.16
N ILE A 302 -3.85 4.36 22.04
CA ILE A 302 -4.84 4.53 20.98
C ILE A 302 -6.25 4.31 21.54
N CYS A 303 -7.12 5.31 21.39
CA CYS A 303 -8.46 5.32 21.93
C CYS A 303 -9.45 6.00 20.98
N HIS A 304 -10.59 5.35 20.80
CA HIS A 304 -11.72 5.85 20.02
C HIS A 304 -13.02 5.41 20.65
N ASN A 305 -14.10 6.19 20.45
CA ASN A 305 -15.45 5.76 20.77
C ASN A 305 -15.81 4.46 20.01
N ILE A 306 -16.87 3.78 20.47
CA ILE A 306 -17.23 2.46 19.95
C ILE A 306 -17.56 2.49 18.44
N VAL A 307 -18.12 3.59 17.92
CA VAL A 307 -18.50 3.69 16.52
C VAL A 307 -17.26 3.81 15.63
N GLU A 308 -16.38 4.76 15.92
CA GLU A 308 -15.12 4.95 15.19
C GLU A 308 -14.20 3.75 15.31
N ARG A 309 -14.11 3.15 16.49
CA ARG A 309 -13.32 1.92 16.73
C ARG A 309 -13.72 0.83 15.73
N LYS A 310 -15.02 0.56 15.57
CA LYS A 310 -15.50 -0.46 14.63
C LYS A 310 -15.15 -0.13 13.18
N MET A 311 -15.19 1.15 12.81
CA MET A 311 -14.79 1.59 11.46
C MET A 311 -13.28 1.36 11.23
N LEU A 312 -12.46 1.75 12.20
CA LEU A 312 -11.01 1.56 12.17
C LEU A 312 -10.63 0.08 12.16
N GLU A 313 -11.22 -0.74 13.03
CA GLU A 313 -11.01 -2.20 13.06
C GLU A 313 -11.30 -2.82 11.69
N LYS A 314 -12.42 -2.46 11.06
CA LYS A 314 -12.78 -2.94 9.72
C LYS A 314 -11.77 -2.47 8.66
N TRP A 315 -11.37 -1.21 8.70
CA TRP A 315 -10.44 -0.61 7.74
C TRP A 315 -9.00 -1.18 7.86
N LEU A 316 -8.57 -1.46 9.09
CA LEU A 316 -7.27 -2.07 9.40
C LEU A 316 -7.27 -3.56 9.04
N ALA A 317 -8.35 -4.27 9.34
CA ALA A 317 -8.50 -5.68 9.01
C ALA A 317 -8.45 -5.93 7.49
N SER A 318 -9.00 -5.01 6.67
CA SER A 318 -8.90 -5.11 5.20
C SER A 318 -7.46 -4.95 4.67
N ARG A 319 -6.50 -4.64 5.54
CA ARG A 319 -5.06 -4.43 5.23
C ARG A 319 -4.16 -5.38 6.04
N ASN A 320 -4.72 -6.42 6.65
CA ASN A 320 -4.01 -7.37 7.52
C ASN A 320 -3.29 -6.72 8.72
N VAL A 321 -3.79 -5.59 9.21
CA VAL A 321 -3.28 -4.90 10.41
C VAL A 321 -4.31 -4.99 11.52
N SER A 322 -3.84 -5.11 12.75
CA SER A 322 -4.67 -5.00 13.95
C SER A 322 -4.03 -4.05 14.94
N VAL A 323 -4.86 -3.35 15.71
CA VAL A 323 -4.44 -2.39 16.73
C VAL A 323 -5.19 -2.70 18.01
N GLN A 324 -4.50 -2.62 19.15
CA GLN A 324 -5.15 -2.72 20.45
C GLN A 324 -5.68 -1.35 20.86
N PHE A 325 -6.99 -1.25 21.00
CA PHE A 325 -7.63 -0.02 21.47
C PHE A 325 -7.75 -0.04 22.99
N LYS A 326 -7.25 1.01 23.62
CA LYS A 326 -7.46 1.27 25.04
C LYS A 326 -8.95 1.50 25.32
N THR A 327 -9.46 1.02 26.44
CA THR A 327 -10.91 1.10 26.76
C THR A 327 -11.20 1.94 28.00
N ASP A 328 -10.21 2.10 28.89
CA ASP A 328 -10.31 2.93 30.11
C ASP A 328 -10.38 4.44 29.81
N CYS A 329 -10.08 4.84 28.58
CA CYS A 329 -10.21 6.21 28.07
C CYS A 329 -11.65 6.61 27.73
N LEU A 330 -12.60 5.65 27.66
CA LEU A 330 -14.00 5.94 27.36
C LEU A 330 -14.69 6.58 28.56
N THR A 331 -15.42 7.67 28.33
CA THR A 331 -16.05 8.46 29.38
C THR A 331 -17.58 8.34 29.35
N SER A 332 -18.22 8.84 30.41
CA SER A 332 -19.67 9.07 30.41
C SER A 332 -19.98 10.55 30.39
N CYS A 333 -20.90 10.98 29.53
CA CYS A 333 -21.35 12.37 29.44
C CYS A 333 -22.70 12.55 30.11
N PHE A 334 -23.06 13.79 30.42
CA PHE A 334 -24.38 14.10 30.97
C PHE A 334 -25.45 14.11 29.87
N GLY A 335 -26.64 13.63 30.22
CA GLY A 335 -27.84 13.76 29.39
C GLY A 335 -28.37 15.20 29.38
N GLY A 336 -29.17 15.51 28.37
CA GLY A 336 -29.76 16.83 28.17
C GLY A 336 -30.72 16.85 26.98
N SER A 337 -31.18 18.03 26.62
CA SER A 337 -31.96 18.22 25.39
C SER A 337 -31.06 18.14 24.16
N VAL A 338 -31.41 17.28 23.20
CA VAL A 338 -30.66 17.09 21.95
C VAL A 338 -30.89 18.30 21.06
N SER A 339 -29.95 19.23 21.13
CA SER A 339 -29.78 20.34 20.21
C SER A 339 -28.50 20.15 19.40
N ILE A 340 -28.31 20.95 18.35
CA ILE A 340 -27.04 20.99 17.60
C ILE A 340 -25.87 21.26 18.56
N GLY A 341 -26.00 22.27 19.43
CA GLY A 341 -24.96 22.59 20.42
C GLY A 341 -24.70 21.48 21.45
N TYR A 342 -25.71 20.69 21.82
CA TYR A 342 -25.51 19.51 22.66
C TYR A 342 -24.69 18.44 21.93
N LEU A 343 -25.01 18.16 20.67
CA LEU A 343 -24.27 17.18 19.86
C LEU A 343 -22.84 17.62 19.58
N GLU A 344 -22.62 18.92 19.32
CA GLU A 344 -21.29 19.51 19.13
C GLU A 344 -20.46 19.53 20.43
N GLY A 345 -21.11 19.62 21.59
CA GLY A 345 -20.47 19.67 22.90
C GLY A 345 -20.21 18.31 23.56
N ILE A 346 -20.68 17.20 22.97
CA ILE A 346 -20.38 15.86 23.47
C ILE A 346 -18.91 15.54 23.24
N ASP A 347 -18.24 15.06 24.29
CA ASP A 347 -16.87 14.57 24.20
C ASP A 347 -16.76 13.44 23.17
N LYS A 348 -15.74 13.47 22.32
CA LYS A 348 -15.53 12.44 21.27
C LYS A 348 -15.39 11.03 21.84
N LEU A 349 -14.91 10.89 23.07
CA LEU A 349 -14.73 9.62 23.79
C LEU A 349 -15.95 9.24 24.64
N CYS A 350 -17.04 10.00 24.53
CA CYS A 350 -18.28 9.70 25.20
C CYS A 350 -18.85 8.35 24.74
N ASN A 351 -19.00 7.45 25.69
CA ASN A 351 -19.53 6.12 25.43
C ASN A 351 -20.89 5.87 26.08
N THR A 352 -21.22 6.63 27.12
CA THR A 352 -22.45 6.42 27.88
C THR A 352 -23.02 7.77 28.30
N ILE A 353 -24.33 7.93 28.16
CA ILE A 353 -25.04 9.12 28.66
C ILE A 353 -25.56 8.82 30.07
N LYS A 354 -25.26 9.72 31.01
CA LYS A 354 -25.72 9.71 32.39
C LYS A 354 -26.92 10.64 32.52
N GLY A 355 -28.08 10.07 32.85
CA GLY A 355 -29.34 10.79 32.97
C GLY A 355 -30.15 10.76 31.67
N ASP A 356 -31.17 11.61 31.60
CA ASP A 356 -32.15 11.56 30.52
C ASP A 356 -31.67 12.32 29.28
N LEU A 357 -31.91 11.72 28.11
CA LEU A 357 -31.76 12.38 26.82
C LEU A 357 -33.14 12.84 26.33
N ARG A 358 -33.35 14.15 26.21
CA ARG A 358 -34.62 14.72 25.73
C ARG A 358 -34.50 15.05 24.26
N ILE A 359 -35.17 14.27 23.41
CA ILE A 359 -35.23 14.56 21.98
C ILE A 359 -36.57 15.21 21.69
N GLU A 360 -36.55 16.49 21.32
CA GLU A 360 -37.74 17.27 21.01
C GLU A 360 -37.98 17.28 19.49
N GLY A 361 -39.24 17.40 19.06
CA GLY A 361 -39.58 17.45 17.63
C GLY A 361 -39.70 16.10 16.92
N ILE A 362 -39.56 14.97 17.60
CA ILE A 362 -39.89 13.66 17.02
C ILE A 362 -41.41 13.54 16.87
N LYS A 363 -41.94 13.74 15.66
CA LYS A 363 -43.29 13.28 15.33
C LYS A 363 -43.26 11.76 15.22
N MET A 364 -43.94 11.06 16.12
CA MET A 364 -44.10 9.60 16.03
C MET A 364 -44.69 9.23 14.67
N CYS A 365 -44.02 8.36 13.93
CA CYS A 365 -44.63 7.69 12.79
C CYS A 365 -45.72 6.77 13.31
N GLN A 366 -46.98 7.14 13.10
CA GLN A 366 -48.08 6.21 13.29
C GLN A 366 -47.94 5.09 12.27
N SER A 367 -47.75 3.88 12.77
CA SER A 367 -47.75 2.64 11.98
C SER A 367 -49.16 2.39 11.44
N SER A 368 -49.51 3.00 10.32
CA SER A 368 -50.57 2.51 9.45
C SER A 368 -50.16 2.68 8.00
N ILE A 369 -49.89 1.56 7.36
CA ILE A 369 -49.61 1.44 5.94
C ILE A 369 -50.77 2.06 5.15
N ARG A 370 -50.53 3.15 4.41
CA ARG A 370 -50.80 3.25 2.96
C ARG A 370 -50.40 4.61 2.37
N SER A 371 -49.66 4.46 1.26
CA SER A 371 -49.34 5.37 0.15
C SER A 371 -48.73 6.74 0.41
N ASP A 372 -47.72 6.98 -0.42
CA ASP A 372 -47.21 8.26 -0.91
C ASP A 372 -46.09 8.95 -0.09
N ASN A 373 -44.86 8.70 -0.57
CA ASN A 373 -43.67 9.55 -0.52
C ASN A 373 -43.08 10.01 0.83
N LYS A 374 -43.23 9.25 1.93
CA LYS A 374 -42.42 9.50 3.15
C LYS A 374 -41.43 8.36 3.42
N ARG A 375 -40.13 8.66 3.35
CA ARG A 375 -39.05 7.74 3.75
C ARG A 375 -38.88 7.80 5.27
N CYS A 376 -39.15 6.70 5.96
CA CYS A 376 -38.77 6.53 7.36
C CYS A 376 -37.28 6.21 7.45
N VAL A 377 -36.50 7.01 8.18
CA VAL A 377 -35.11 6.71 8.55
C VAL A 377 -35.12 6.11 9.95
N SER A 378 -34.50 4.95 10.11
CA SER A 378 -34.34 4.29 11.40
C SER A 378 -32.99 4.68 12.00
N ILE A 379 -33.01 5.34 13.16
CA ILE A 379 -31.80 5.67 13.93
C ILE A 379 -31.62 4.55 14.96
N LEU A 380 -30.51 3.82 14.85
CA LEU A 380 -30.11 2.77 15.78
C LEU A 380 -29.37 3.44 16.95
N VAL A 381 -30.08 3.65 18.06
CA VAL A 381 -29.45 4.09 19.31
C VAL A 381 -28.94 2.83 20.02
N GLY A 382 -27.64 2.77 20.30
CA GLY A 382 -27.02 1.64 20.99
C GLY A 382 -27.79 1.29 22.28
N MET A 383 -27.97 -0.01 22.53
CA MET A 383 -28.88 -0.68 23.50
C MET A 383 -30.20 -1.24 22.92
N GLY A 384 -30.26 -1.57 21.62
CA GLY A 384 -31.34 -2.42 21.10
C GLY A 384 -32.70 -1.75 20.99
N CYS A 385 -32.77 -0.42 21.04
CA CYS A 385 -33.97 0.33 20.71
C CYS A 385 -33.85 0.89 19.28
N THR A 386 -34.67 0.36 18.37
CA THR A 386 -34.89 0.92 17.04
C THR A 386 -35.92 2.05 17.14
N LEU A 387 -35.50 3.28 16.84
CA LEU A 387 -36.39 4.42 16.65
C LEU A 387 -36.56 4.66 15.14
N SER A 388 -37.78 4.48 14.63
CA SER A 388 -38.14 4.80 13.25
C SER A 388 -38.82 6.18 13.19
N ALA A 389 -38.28 7.11 12.40
CA ALA A 389 -38.80 8.46 12.24
C ALA A 389 -39.01 8.80 10.76
N ALA A 390 -40.05 9.56 10.43
CA ALA A 390 -40.28 10.10 9.08
C ALA A 390 -39.82 11.56 9.04
N TYR A 391 -39.20 11.94 7.93
CA TYR A 391 -38.87 13.32 7.62
C TYR A 391 -39.79 13.82 6.50
N ASP A 392 -40.31 15.04 6.62
CA ASP A 392 -40.90 15.78 5.50
C ASP A 392 -39.80 16.69 4.95
N GLU A 393 -39.33 16.44 3.73
CA GLU A 393 -38.69 17.49 2.94
C GLU A 393 -39.79 18.49 2.56
N GLN A 394 -39.84 19.62 3.25
CA GLN A 394 -40.51 20.81 2.72
C GLN A 394 -39.44 21.81 2.29
N VAL A 395 -39.24 21.82 0.96
CA VAL A 395 -38.67 22.82 0.02
C VAL A 395 -37.51 23.67 0.50
#